data_AF-A0AA39MPW9-F1
#
_entry.id   AF-A0AA39MPW9-F1
#
_cell.length_a   1.000
_cell.length_b   1.000
_cell.length_c   1.000
_cell.angle_alpha   90.00
_cell.angle_beta   90.00
_cell.angle_gamma   90.00
#
_symmetry.space_group_name_H-M   'P 1'
#
loop_
_entity.id
_entity.type
_entity.pdbx_description
1 polymer ?
#
loop_
_entity_poly.entity_id
_entity_poly.type
_entity_poly.pdbx_seq_one_letter_code
_entity_poly.pdbx_strand_id
1 'polypeptide(L)'
;MTGIQLEEAQHTLELEMKARNMGTVYQQLDIQRQQATLIHKINQFHGLQQVFMLKLHLVLFLSKLCHIDSPAGFNAKNIKLFMLLELDNNAQRTCVCMPGVTAMEWHIYEAEAHDSLQKFCLGL
;
A
#
# COMPACT_ATOMS: atom_id res chain seq x y z
N MET A 1 7.53 -6.21 -4.08
CA MET A 1 7.49 -5.05 -3.17
C MET A 1 6.15 -5.11 -2.45
N THR A 2 6.12 -5.09 -1.13
CA THR A 2 4.89 -5.19 -0.34
C THR A 2 4.21 -3.83 -0.19
N GLY A 3 2.95 -3.80 0.28
CA GLY A 3 2.26 -2.54 0.59
C GLY A 3 3.04 -1.67 1.59
N ILE A 4 3.59 -2.29 2.64
CA ILE A 4 4.43 -1.62 3.66
C ILE A 4 5.64 -0.93 3.02
N GLN A 5 6.35 -1.62 2.10
CA GLN A 5 7.50 -1.04 1.40
C GLN A 5 7.13 0.15 0.50
N LEU A 6 5.88 0.20 0.01
CA LEU A 6 5.38 1.34 -0.75
C LEU A 6 5.07 2.51 0.17
N GLU A 7 4.47 2.28 1.34
CA GLU A 7 4.23 3.33 2.34
C GLU A 7 5.54 3.93 2.86
N GLU A 8 6.55 3.10 3.12
CA GLU A 8 7.90 3.54 3.47
C GLU A 8 8.50 4.43 2.38
N ALA A 9 8.40 4.00 1.11
CA ALA A 9 8.89 4.78 -0.02
C ALA A 9 8.12 6.10 -0.22
N GLN A 10 6.81 6.12 0.04
CA GLN A 10 5.99 7.33 0.05
C GLN A 10 6.45 8.31 1.14
N HIS A 11 6.70 7.80 2.34
CA HIS A 11 7.17 8.59 3.47
C HIS A 11 8.58 9.16 3.23
N THR A 12 9.52 8.36 2.72
CA THR A 12 10.86 8.83 2.34
C THR A 12 10.78 9.96 1.31
N LEU A 13 9.97 9.78 0.25
CA LEU A 13 9.78 10.79 -0.78
C LEU A 13 9.16 12.08 -0.21
N GLU A 14 8.21 11.96 0.71
CA GLU A 14 7.60 13.11 1.38
C GLU A 14 8.64 13.91 2.18
N LEU A 15 9.51 13.22 2.93
CA LEU A 15 10.60 13.84 3.68
C LEU A 15 11.61 14.53 2.76
N GLU A 16 11.99 13.89 1.66
CA GLU A 16 12.92 14.48 0.67
C GLU A 16 12.35 15.74 0.01
N MET A 17 11.05 15.76 -0.29
CA MET A 17 10.37 16.94 -0.81
C MET A 17 10.29 18.06 0.24
N LYS A 18 9.97 17.74 1.50
CA LYS A 18 9.87 18.72 2.60
C LYS A 18 11.23 19.31 2.96
N ALA A 19 12.30 18.52 2.89
CA ALA A 19 13.65 18.96 3.22
C ALA A 19 14.23 19.95 2.19
N ARG A 20 13.63 20.08 1.00
CA ARG A 20 14.21 20.81 -0.13
C ARG A 20 13.37 22.00 -0.57
N ASN A 21 13.39 23.08 0.21
CA ASN A 21 12.89 24.38 -0.25
C ASN A 21 13.77 25.02 -1.35
N MET A 22 15.02 24.56 -1.55
CA MET A 22 15.95 25.03 -2.59
C MET A 22 16.88 23.91 -3.12
N GLY A 23 16.33 22.78 -3.55
CA GLY A 23 17.12 21.69 -4.15
C GLY A 23 17.72 22.07 -5.50
N THR A 24 18.88 21.52 -5.84
CA THR A 24 19.51 21.73 -7.17
C THR A 24 18.66 21.12 -8.29
N VAL A 25 18.88 21.55 -9.55
CA VAL A 25 18.15 20.99 -10.71
C VAL A 25 18.29 19.47 -10.81
N TYR A 26 19.49 18.95 -10.53
CA TYR A 26 19.76 17.51 -10.51
C TYR A 26 18.94 16.79 -9.44
N GLN A 27 18.85 17.39 -8.26
CA GLN A 27 18.05 16.89 -7.14
C GLN A 27 16.54 16.89 -7.42
N GLN A 28 16.04 17.86 -8.21
CA GLN A 28 14.65 17.88 -8.65
C GLN A 28 14.36 16.77 -9.68
N LEU A 29 15.29 16.51 -10.60
CA LEU A 29 15.18 15.42 -11.57
C LEU A 29 15.16 14.04 -10.88
N ASP A 30 16.00 13.83 -9.87
CA ASP A 30 15.98 12.58 -9.09
C ASP A 30 14.65 12.37 -8.37
N ILE A 31 14.11 13.42 -7.74
CA ILE A 31 12.79 13.37 -7.09
C ILE A 31 11.68 13.03 -8.09
N GLN A 32 11.70 13.63 -9.29
CA GLN A 32 10.74 13.30 -10.34
C GLN A 32 10.85 11.85 -10.80
N ARG A 33 12.07 11.31 -10.89
CA ARG A 33 12.31 9.92 -11.26
C ARG A 33 11.83 8.95 -10.18
N GLN A 34 12.07 9.27 -8.92
CA GLN A 34 11.55 8.51 -7.78
C GLN A 34 10.02 8.55 -7.75
N GLN A 35 9.40 9.71 -7.98
CA GLN A 35 7.95 9.86 -8.10
C GLN A 35 7.37 8.96 -9.20
N ALA A 36 7.92 9.02 -10.41
CA ALA A 36 7.44 8.20 -11.53
C ALA A 36 7.57 6.70 -11.24
N THR A 37 8.68 6.29 -10.64
CA THR A 37 8.93 4.90 -10.25
C THR A 37 7.93 4.45 -9.17
N LEU A 38 7.66 5.30 -8.19
CA LEU A 38 6.73 5.02 -7.11
C LEU A 38 5.29 4.89 -7.64
N ILE A 39 4.86 5.81 -8.52
CA ILE A 39 3.55 5.73 -9.19
C ILE A 39 3.41 4.41 -9.95
N HIS A 40 4.43 4.00 -10.70
CA HIS A 40 4.37 2.74 -11.44
C HIS A 40 4.14 1.53 -10.52
N LYS A 41 4.83 1.49 -9.38
CA LYS A 41 4.69 0.39 -8.41
C LYS A 41 3.35 0.44 -7.68
N ILE A 42 2.85 1.63 -7.36
CA ILE A 42 1.51 1.84 -6.80
C ILE A 42 0.47 1.31 -7.78
N ASN A 43 0.57 1.63 -9.07
CA ASN A 43 -0.36 1.13 -10.08
C ASN A 43 -0.36 -0.40 -10.17
N GLN A 44 0.81 -1.03 -10.09
CA GLN A 44 0.91 -2.48 -10.03
C GLN A 44 0.20 -3.05 -8.79
N PHE A 45 0.39 -2.42 -7.63
CA PHE A 45 -0.27 -2.82 -6.39
C PHE A 45 -1.80 -2.66 -6.48
N HIS A 46 -2.27 -1.56 -7.05
CA HIS A 46 -3.70 -1.32 -7.28
C HIS A 46 -4.31 -2.32 -8.26
N GLY A 47 -3.56 -2.74 -9.30
CA GLY A 47 -3.98 -3.83 -10.17
C GLY A 47 -4.20 -5.14 -9.40
N LEU A 48 -3.31 -5.46 -8.44
CA LEU A 48 -3.49 -6.62 -7.56
C LEU A 48 -4.72 -6.44 -6.65
N GLN A 49 -4.92 -5.25 -6.07
CA GLN A 49 -6.10 -4.96 -5.25
C GLN A 49 -7.40 -5.13 -6.03
N GLN A 50 -7.46 -4.68 -7.28
CA GLN A 50 -8.65 -4.87 -8.12
C GLN A 50 -8.96 -6.35 -8.37
N VAL A 51 -7.93 -7.20 -8.48
CA VAL A 51 -8.10 -8.64 -8.69
C VAL A 51 -8.53 -9.35 -7.39
N PHE A 52 -7.87 -9.06 -6.27
CA PHE A 52 -8.10 -9.78 -5.01
C PHE A 52 -9.21 -9.17 -4.14
N MET A 53 -9.54 -7.90 -4.36
CA MET A 53 -10.54 -7.11 -3.61
C MET A 53 -11.60 -6.55 -4.57
N LEU A 54 -12.20 -7.41 -5.38
CA LEU A 54 -13.17 -7.05 -6.44
C LEU A 54 -14.29 -6.13 -5.97
N LYS A 55 -14.73 -6.27 -4.71
CA LYS A 55 -15.85 -5.52 -4.13
C LYS A 55 -15.41 -4.37 -3.22
N LEU A 56 -14.14 -3.96 -3.30
CA LEU A 56 -13.59 -2.87 -2.50
C LEU A 56 -14.36 -1.55 -2.71
N HIS A 57 -14.85 -1.34 -3.93
CA HIS A 57 -15.66 -0.18 -4.30
C HIS A 57 -17.03 -0.11 -3.61
N LEU A 58 -17.54 -1.24 -3.08
CA LEU A 58 -18.81 -1.29 -2.36
C LEU A 58 -18.69 -0.86 -0.90
N VAL A 59 -17.47 -0.86 -0.35
CA VAL A 59 -17.21 -0.61 1.07
C VAL A 59 -16.50 0.73 1.28
N LEU A 60 -15.81 1.24 0.27
CA LEU A 60 -15.15 2.54 0.32
C LEU A 60 -15.97 3.61 -0.40
N PHE A 61 -15.98 4.83 0.17
CA PHE A 61 -16.55 6.00 -0.50
C PHE A 61 -15.80 6.29 -1.81
N LEU A 62 -16.55 6.66 -2.86
CA LEU A 62 -16.02 6.97 -4.20
C LEU A 62 -14.82 7.93 -4.17
N SER A 63 -14.86 8.94 -3.30
CA SER A 63 -13.78 9.93 -3.15
C SER A 63 -12.44 9.34 -2.69
N LYS A 64 -12.48 8.21 -1.97
CA LYS A 64 -11.29 7.47 -1.52
C LYS A 64 -10.76 6.52 -2.61
N LEU A 65 -11.59 6.18 -3.59
CA LEU A 65 -11.27 5.25 -4.69
C LEU A 65 -10.76 5.95 -5.95
N CYS A 66 -10.92 7.28 -6.06
CA CYS A 66 -10.45 8.05 -7.22
C CYS A 66 -8.97 7.78 -7.57
N HIS A 67 -8.14 7.49 -6.57
CA HIS A 67 -6.73 7.16 -6.76
C HIS A 67 -6.51 5.76 -7.37
N ILE A 68 -7.46 4.84 -7.22
CA ILE A 68 -7.41 3.50 -7.78
C ILE A 68 -7.72 3.52 -9.27
N ASP A 69 -8.73 4.30 -9.66
CA ASP A 69 -9.19 4.33 -11.05
C ASP A 69 -8.35 5.26 -11.94
N SER A 70 -7.71 6.29 -11.37
CA SER A 70 -6.88 7.23 -12.12
C SER A 70 -5.69 7.78 -11.30
N PRO A 71 -4.65 6.98 -11.06
CA PRO A 71 -3.49 7.37 -10.26
C PRO A 71 -2.61 8.46 -10.90
N ALA A 72 -2.68 8.66 -12.22
CA ALA A 72 -1.84 9.61 -12.96
C ALA A 72 -2.07 11.09 -12.58
N GLY A 73 -3.20 11.42 -11.96
CA GLY A 73 -3.54 12.78 -11.52
C GLY A 73 -3.09 13.11 -10.09
N PHE A 74 -2.50 12.15 -9.36
CA PHE A 74 -2.22 12.30 -7.94
C PHE A 74 -0.73 12.29 -7.64
N ASN A 75 -0.34 13.10 -6.65
CA ASN A 75 1.02 13.07 -6.13
C ASN A 75 1.28 11.70 -5.49
N ALA A 76 2.35 11.03 -5.91
CA ALA A 76 2.73 9.68 -5.47
C ALA A 76 2.72 9.51 -3.93
N LYS A 77 3.10 10.57 -3.20
CA LYS A 77 3.12 10.64 -1.73
C LYS A 77 1.74 10.55 -1.05
N ASN A 78 0.67 10.90 -1.75
CA ASN A 78 -0.68 11.01 -1.20
C ASN A 78 -1.61 9.89 -1.67
N ILE A 79 -1.13 8.98 -2.53
CA ILE A 79 -1.97 7.89 -3.03
C ILE A 79 -2.18 6.91 -1.90
N LYS A 80 -3.42 6.76 -1.44
CA LYS A 80 -3.74 5.82 -0.37
C LYS A 80 -3.63 4.38 -0.86
N LEU A 81 -2.88 3.56 -0.13
CA LEU A 81 -2.84 2.11 -0.30
C LEU A 81 -3.85 1.49 0.67
N PHE A 82 -4.84 0.77 0.15
CA PHE A 82 -5.82 0.07 0.98
C PHE A 82 -5.30 -1.30 1.42
N MET A 83 -5.11 -1.47 2.72
CA MET A 83 -4.77 -2.77 3.29
C MET A 83 -6.03 -3.46 3.80
N LEU A 84 -6.07 -4.79 3.68
CA LEU A 84 -7.16 -5.64 4.17
C LEU A 84 -7.45 -5.42 5.67
N LEU A 85 -6.41 -5.16 6.45
CA LEU A 85 -6.49 -4.84 7.87
C LEU A 85 -7.22 -3.54 8.19
N GLU A 86 -7.25 -2.58 7.26
CA GLU A 86 -8.00 -1.33 7.46
C GLU A 86 -9.53 -1.52 7.38
N LEU A 87 -10.00 -2.70 6.97
CA LEU A 87 -11.41 -3.05 7.03
C LEU A 87 -11.73 -3.54 8.45
N ASP A 88 -12.64 -2.85 9.15
CA ASP A 88 -12.91 -3.05 10.58
C ASP A 88 -13.51 -4.43 10.92
N ASN A 89 -14.15 -5.11 9.96
CA ASN A 89 -14.90 -6.33 10.21
C ASN A 89 -14.50 -7.48 9.27
N ASN A 90 -14.28 -8.68 9.81
CA ASN A 90 -14.05 -9.91 9.05
C ASN A 90 -15.16 -10.22 8.04
N ALA A 91 -16.41 -9.87 8.34
CA ALA A 91 -17.52 -10.02 7.40
C ALA A 91 -17.35 -9.09 6.19
N GLN A 92 -16.88 -7.86 6.40
CA GLN A 92 -16.56 -6.93 5.32
C GLN A 92 -15.36 -7.38 4.52
N ARG A 93 -14.27 -7.83 5.17
CA ARG A 93 -13.09 -8.41 4.49
C ARG A 93 -13.49 -9.57 3.57
N THR A 94 -14.28 -10.50 4.09
CA THR A 94 -14.76 -11.67 3.33
C THR A 94 -15.71 -11.28 2.20
N CYS A 95 -16.51 -10.23 2.40
CA CYS A 95 -17.42 -9.71 1.37
C CYS A 95 -16.66 -8.97 0.25
N VAL A 96 -15.58 -8.26 0.60
CA VAL A 96 -14.78 -7.43 -0.32
C VAL A 96 -13.86 -8.28 -1.19
N CYS A 97 -13.29 -9.34 -0.61
CA CYS A 97 -12.26 -10.14 -1.23
C CYS A 97 -12.80 -11.32 -2.03
N MET A 98 -11.96 -11.83 -2.93
CA MET A 98 -12.20 -13.13 -3.53
C MET A 98 -12.26 -14.23 -2.46
N PRO A 99 -13.10 -15.27 -2.65
CA PRO A 99 -13.15 -16.40 -1.74
C PRO A 99 -11.75 -16.99 -1.49
N GLY A 100 -11.44 -17.28 -0.22
CA GLY A 100 -10.16 -17.87 0.18
C GLY A 100 -9.01 -16.88 0.42
N VAL A 101 -9.08 -15.64 -0.08
CA VAL A 101 -8.03 -14.63 0.16
C VAL A 101 -7.92 -14.26 1.63
N THR A 102 -9.04 -14.07 2.32
CA THR A 102 -9.05 -13.76 3.76
C THR A 102 -8.55 -14.91 4.62
N ALA A 103 -8.85 -16.15 4.24
CA ALA A 103 -8.33 -17.34 4.92
C ALA A 103 -6.82 -17.50 4.70
N MET A 104 -6.35 -17.26 3.47
CA MET A 104 -4.92 -17.29 3.14
C MET A 104 -4.15 -16.19 3.90
N GLU A 105 -4.67 -14.97 3.93
CA GLU A 105 -4.09 -13.87 4.71
C GLU A 105 -4.00 -14.24 6.19
N TRP A 106 -5.06 -14.78 6.77
CA TRP A 106 -5.07 -15.23 8.16
C TRP A 106 -3.97 -16.27 8.45
N HIS A 107 -3.82 -17.28 7.59
CA HIS A 107 -2.79 -18.30 7.75
C HIS A 107 -1.37 -17.76 7.63
N ILE A 108 -1.15 -16.78 6.75
CA ILE A 108 0.16 -16.11 6.65
C ILE A 108 0.44 -15.35 7.95
N TYR A 109 -0.53 -14.58 8.45
CA TYR A 109 -0.38 -13.84 9.71
C TYR A 109 -0.12 -14.75 10.91
N GLU A 110 -0.85 -15.85 11.00
CA GLU A 110 -0.67 -16.84 12.06
C GLU A 110 0.73 -17.46 12.01
N ALA A 111 1.22 -17.80 10.81
CA ALA A 111 2.58 -18.30 10.62
C ALA A 111 3.65 -17.26 10.98
N GLU A 112 3.49 -16.01 10.57
CA GLU A 112 4.40 -14.91 10.92
C GLU A 112 4.40 -14.58 12.41
N ALA A 113 3.24 -14.62 13.06
CA ALA A 113 3.11 -14.42 14.50
C ALA A 113 3.81 -15.56 15.27
N HIS A 114 3.64 -16.80 14.82
CA HIS A 114 4.34 -17.95 15.39
C HIS A 114 5.86 -17.84 15.24
N ASP A 115 6.35 -17.49 14.05
CA ASP A 115 7.79 -17.29 13.80
C ASP A 115 8.35 -16.15 14.65
N SER A 116 7.62 -15.03 14.78
CA SER A 116 8.01 -13.91 15.64
C SER A 116 8.06 -14.29 17.11
N LEU A 117 7.05 -15.03 17.59
CA LEU A 117 7.00 -15.50 18.97
C LEU A 117 8.11 -16.51 19.26
N GLN A 118 8.42 -17.38 18.28
CA GLN A 118 9.52 -18.32 18.39
C GLN A 118 10.87 -17.62 18.45
N LYS A 119 11.11 -16.60 17.61
CA LYS A 119 12.32 -15.76 17.66
C LYS A 119 12.47 -15.09 19.03
N PHE A 120 11.39 -14.50 19.52
CA PHE A 120 11.35 -13.90 20.85
C PHE A 120 11.67 -14.90 21.97
N CYS A 121 11.06 -16.08 21.95
CA CYS A 121 11.33 -17.15 22.93
C CYS A 121 12.77 -17.69 22.85
N LEU A 122 13.39 -17.64 21.67
CA LEU A 122 14.78 -18.05 21.44
C LEU A 122 15.80 -16.93 21.67
N GLY A 123 15.36 -15.69 21.95
CA GLY A 123 16.23 -14.54 22.17
C GLY A 123 16.99 -14.07 20.92
N LEU A 124 16.43 -14.36 19.73
CA LEU A 124 16.90 -13.90 18.42
C LEU A 124 16.22 -12.58 18.03
#